data_AF-A0A8J7FDP4-F1
#
_entry.id   AF-A0A8J7FDP4-F1
#
_cell.length_a   1.000
_cell.length_b   1.000
_cell.length_c   1.000
_cell.angle_alpha   90.00
_cell.angle_beta   90.00
_cell.angle_gamma   90.00
#
_symmetry.space_group_name_H-M   'P 1'
#
loop_
_entity.id
_entity.type
_entity.pdbx_description
1 polymer ?
#
loop_
_entity_poly.entity_id
_entity_poly.type
_entity_poly.pdbx_seq_one_letter_code
_entity_poly.pdbx_strand_id
1 'polypeptide(L)' 'MYYQADPNKAPQLQRAEPRIRREDMIRELRRQASVLRDEGQTAADFLLAEQYETTADMLN' A
#
# COMPACT_ATOMS: atom_id res chain seq x y z
N MET A 1 -42.67 -24.20 -20.23
CA MET A 1 -42.05 -23.07 -19.51
C MET A 1 -40.55 -23.32 -19.48
N TYR A 2 -39.81 -22.78 -20.42
CA TYR A 2 -38.35 -22.92 -20.47
C TYR A 2 -37.74 -21.93 -19.47
N TYR A 3 -36.98 -22.44 -18.49
CA TYR A 3 -36.21 -21.60 -17.57
C TYR A 3 -35.05 -20.97 -18.34
N GLN A 4 -35.17 -19.68 -18.64
CA GLN A 4 -34.12 -18.87 -19.22
C GLN A 4 -33.21 -18.40 -18.08
N ALA A 5 -32.08 -19.07 -17.89
CA ALA A 5 -31.04 -18.60 -16.99
C ALA A 5 -30.44 -17.32 -17.58
N ASP A 6 -30.75 -16.18 -16.98
CA ASP A 6 -30.17 -14.89 -17.33
C ASP A 6 -28.70 -14.86 -16.84
N PRO A 7 -27.70 -14.78 -17.74
CA PRO A 7 -26.30 -14.80 -17.36
C PRO A 7 -25.81 -13.48 -16.72
N ASN A 8 -26.67 -12.46 -16.57
CA ASN A 8 -26.27 -11.14 -16.08
C ASN A 8 -26.45 -10.90 -14.57
N LYS A 9 -26.82 -11.91 -13.78
CA LYS A 9 -26.76 -11.81 -12.31
C LYS A 9 -25.46 -12.41 -11.77
N ALA A 10 -24.34 -11.83 -12.16
CA ALA A 10 -23.12 -11.98 -11.37
C ALA A 10 -23.33 -11.20 -10.05
N PRO A 11 -23.23 -11.83 -8.88
CA PRO A 11 -23.17 -11.10 -7.63
C PRO A 11 -21.97 -10.16 -7.70
N GLN A 12 -22.21 -8.88 -7.38
CA GLN A 12 -21.21 -7.84 -7.36
C GLN A 12 -20.11 -8.22 -6.37
N LEU A 13 -19.07 -8.90 -6.85
CA LEU A 13 -17.80 -8.99 -6.15
C LEU A 13 -17.10 -7.65 -6.33
N GLN A 14 -17.63 -6.63 -5.66
CA GLN A 14 -16.80 -5.54 -5.17
C GLN A 14 -15.82 -6.18 -4.20
N ARG A 15 -14.71 -6.74 -4.72
CA ARG A 15 -13.48 -6.76 -3.94
C ARG A 15 -13.18 -5.30 -3.71
N ALA A 16 -13.63 -4.79 -2.57
CA ALA A 16 -13.02 -3.63 -1.97
C ALA A 16 -11.58 -4.07 -1.67
N GLU A 17 -10.71 -3.97 -2.67
CA GLU A 17 -9.30 -3.81 -2.38
C GLU A 17 -9.22 -2.69 -1.36
N PRO A 18 -8.50 -2.85 -0.24
CA PRO A 18 -8.24 -1.71 0.61
C PRO A 18 -7.52 -0.72 -0.31
N ARG A 19 -8.24 0.33 -0.71
CA ARG A 19 -7.63 1.49 -1.35
C ARG A 19 -6.75 2.07 -0.26
N ILE A 20 -5.51 1.56 -0.14
CA ILE A 20 -4.49 2.12 0.73
C ILE A 20 -4.44 3.58 0.32
N ARG A 21 -4.89 4.46 1.22
CA ARG A 21 -4.93 5.87 0.90
C ARG A 21 -3.49 6.32 0.74
N ARG A 22 -3.24 7.16 -0.26
CA ARG A 22 -1.91 7.71 -0.54
C ARG A 22 -1.28 8.26 0.74
N GLU A 23 -2.07 8.95 1.55
CA GLU A 23 -1.65 9.51 2.84
C GLU A 23 -1.24 8.44 3.86
N ASP A 24 -1.94 7.30 3.90
CA ASP A 24 -1.61 6.18 4.79
C ASP A 24 -0.29 5.53 4.36
N MET A 25 -0.06 5.43 3.04
CA MET A 25 1.20 4.93 2.47
C MET A 25 2.39 5.87 2.76
N ILE A 26 2.21 7.18 2.58
CA ILE A 26 3.24 8.18 2.95
C ILE A 26 3.59 8.06 4.45
N ARG A 27 2.57 7.94 5.32
CA ARG A 27 2.79 7.81 6.77
C ARG A 27 3.56 6.55 7.12
N GLU A 28 3.22 5.42 6.52
CA GLU A 28 3.90 4.16 6.80
C GLU A 28 5.34 4.16 6.28
N LEU A 29 5.61 4.72 5.09
CA LEU A 29 6.96 4.89 4.57
C LEU A 29 7.83 5.73 5.51
N ARG A 30 7.31 6.87 5.98
CA ARG A 30 8.02 7.73 6.96
C ARG A 30 8.24 7.03 8.30
N ARG A 31 7.27 6.25 8.76
CA ARG A 31 7.41 5.44 9.99
C ARG A 31 8.54 4.42 9.85
N GLN A 32 8.57 3.68 8.74
CA GLN A 32 9.60 2.67 8.49
C GLN A 32 11.00 3.30 8.33
N ALA A 33 11.08 4.46 7.67
CA ALA A 33 12.32 5.22 7.59
C ALA A 33 12.84 5.66 8.96
N SER A 34 11.96 6.13 9.85
CA SER A 34 12.35 6.49 11.22
C SER A 34 12.90 5.29 11.99
N VAL A 35 12.20 4.16 11.96
CA VAL A 35 12.64 2.93 12.64
C VAL A 35 14.02 2.50 12.14
N LEU A 36 14.25 2.51 10.82
CA LEU A 36 15.54 2.15 10.24
C LEU A 36 16.66 3.14 10.60
N ARG A 37 16.35 4.42 10.82
CA ARG A 37 17.34 5.41 11.31
C ARG A 37 17.65 5.26 12.79
N ASP A 38 16.64 4.96 13.59
CA ASP A 38 16.75 4.90 15.05
C ASP A 38 17.35 3.57 15.52
N GLU A 39 17.00 2.46 14.85
CA GLU A 39 17.36 1.09 15.25
C GLU A 39 18.32 0.40 14.27
N GLY A 40 18.54 0.96 13.07
CA GLY A 40 19.42 0.38 12.06
C GLY A 40 20.87 0.30 12.51
N GLN A 41 21.55 -0.78 12.11
CA GLN A 41 22.94 -1.05 12.51
C GLN A 41 23.88 -1.14 11.31
N THR A 42 23.34 -1.30 10.11
CA THR A 42 24.10 -1.50 8.89
C THR A 42 23.90 -0.35 7.93
N ALA A 43 24.88 -0.13 7.06
CA ALA A 43 24.77 0.86 5.98
C ALA A 43 23.54 0.61 5.09
N ALA A 44 23.13 -0.65 4.94
CA ALA A 44 21.94 -1.01 4.16
C ALA A 44 20.65 -0.50 4.82
N ASP A 45 20.55 -0.52 6.16
CA ASP A 45 19.38 -0.02 6.89
C ASP A 45 19.21 1.50 6.67
N PHE A 46 20.31 2.25 6.76
CA PHE A 46 20.30 3.69 6.51
C PHE A 46 19.96 4.03 5.06
N LEU A 47 20.51 3.29 4.09
CA LEU A 47 20.16 3.47 2.67
C LEU A 47 18.68 3.14 2.40
N LEU A 48 18.15 2.10 3.05
CA LEU A 48 16.74 1.75 2.91
C LEU A 48 15.83 2.81 3.54
N ALA A 49 16.23 3.41 4.66
CA ALA A 49 15.52 4.54 5.25
C ALA A 49 15.44 5.74 4.31
N GLU A 50 16.55 6.11 3.65
CA GLU A 50 16.59 7.18 2.66
C GLU A 50 15.66 6.89 1.47
N GLN A 51 15.62 5.64 1.02
CA GLN A 51 14.74 5.23 -0.07
C GLN A 51 13.26 5.35 0.31
N TYR A 52 12.88 5.00 1.55
CA TYR A 52 11.51 5.16 2.03
C TYR A 52 11.09 6.62 2.12
N GLU A 53 11.96 7.52 2.61
CA GLU A 53 11.68 8.96 2.64
C GLU A 53 11.54 9.53 1.22
N THR A 54 12.48 9.18 0.34
CA THR A 54 12.44 9.60 -1.07
C THR A 54 11.14 9.17 -1.74
N THR A 55 10.70 7.93 -1.48
CA THR A 55 9.44 7.42 -2.01
C THR A 55 8.24 8.14 -1.41
N ALA A 56 8.25 8.44 -0.11
CA ALA A 56 7.20 9.20 0.56
C ALA A 56 7.06 10.62 0.01
N ASP A 57 8.18 11.27 -0.31
CA ASP A 57 8.20 12.63 -0.87
C ASP A 57 7.75 12.66 -2.34
N MET A 58 8.12 11.67 -3.15
CA MET A 58 7.57 11.50 -4.50
C MET A 58 6.04 11.26 -4.49
N LEU A 59 5.56 10.65 -3.41
CA LEU A 59 4.15 10.39 -3.17
C LEU A 59 3.45 11.52 -2.43
N ASN A 60 4.04 12.69 -2.17
CA ASN A 60 3.37 13.81 -1.49
C ASN A 60 3.02 14.93 -2.47
#